data_AF-A0A349J551-F1
#
_entry.id   AF-A0A349J551-F1
#
_cell.length_a   1.000
_cell.length_b   1.000
_cell.length_c   1.000
_cell.angle_alpha   90.00
_cell.angle_beta   90.00
_cell.angle_gamma   90.00
#
_symmetry.space_group_name_H-M   'P 1'
#
loop_
_entity.id
_entity.type
_entity.pdbx_description
1 polymer ?
#
loop_
_entity_poly.entity_id
_entity_poly.type
_entity_poly.pdbx_seq_one_letter_code
_entity_poly.pdbx_strand_id
1 'polypeptide(L)'
;MTGSLEDIRAEIDALDAEMRVGLLRRAQLVAQIANAKAANGDAATPLRPMREMQQMRALLAWQQAEAPMLSTAGLQAIWREIIGMALSQQGGMTVYASPAAEAAARAHFGASLAYGNAPADLSELAGNGRALVVLGLAEACAPPGGMTVFARLPLDGAA
;
A
#
# COMPACT_ATOMS: atom_id res chain seq x y z
N MET A 1 -10.64 26.15 -28.95
CA MET A 1 -10.81 25.10 -29.97
C MET A 1 -11.08 23.81 -29.23
N THR A 2 -12.31 23.31 -29.26
CA THR A 2 -12.63 21.98 -28.75
C THR A 2 -12.18 20.97 -29.80
N GLY A 3 -11.16 20.17 -29.49
CA GLY A 3 -10.72 19.07 -30.35
C GLY A 3 -11.87 18.08 -30.60
N SER A 4 -11.81 17.35 -31.71
CA SER A 4 -12.75 16.25 -31.93
C SER A 4 -12.66 15.22 -30.81
N LEU A 5 -13.68 14.38 -30.64
CA LEU A 5 -13.65 13.30 -29.67
C LEU A 5 -12.41 12.40 -29.83
N GLU A 6 -11.94 12.22 -31.06
CA GLU A 6 -10.75 11.44 -31.38
C GLU A 6 -9.47 12.15 -30.90
N ASP A 7 -9.37 13.47 -31.09
CA ASP A 7 -8.23 14.26 -30.62
C ASP A 7 -8.12 14.21 -29.09
N ILE A 8 -9.25 14.35 -28.38
CA ILE A 8 -9.29 14.28 -26.91
C ILE A 8 -8.83 12.89 -26.41
N ARG A 9 -9.24 11.82 -27.09
CA ARG A 9 -8.79 10.46 -26.73
C ARG A 9 -7.31 10.26 -26.96
N ALA A 10 -6.77 10.76 -28.09
CA ALA A 10 -5.34 10.70 -28.35
C ALA A 10 -4.52 11.47 -27.30
N GLU A 11 -5.05 12.60 -26.82
CA GLU A 11 -4.43 13.37 -25.72
C GLU A 11 -4.43 12.57 -24.40
N ILE A 12 -5.53 11.87 -24.08
CA ILE A 12 -5.60 10.97 -22.92
C ILE A 12 -4.58 9.83 -23.05
N ASP A 13 -4.48 9.18 -24.21
CA ASP A 13 -3.52 8.09 -24.43
C ASP A 13 -2.06 8.55 -24.26
N ALA A 14 -1.76 9.77 -24.70
CA ALA A 14 -0.45 10.40 -24.50
C ALA A 14 -0.19 10.67 -23.01
N LEU A 15 -1.15 11.23 -22.29
CA LEU A 15 -1.05 11.46 -20.85
C LEU A 15 -0.88 10.14 -20.07
N ASP A 16 -1.60 9.08 -20.47
CA ASP A 16 -1.45 7.74 -19.89
C ASP A 16 -0.04 7.18 -20.11
N ALA A 17 0.58 7.47 -21.25
CA ALA A 17 1.97 7.10 -21.50
C ALA A 17 2.93 7.83 -20.54
N GLU A 18 2.71 9.12 -20.30
CA GLU A 18 3.50 9.90 -19.32
C GLU A 18 3.32 9.36 -17.90
N MET A 19 2.09 9.02 -17.50
CA MET A 19 1.81 8.40 -16.20
C MET A 19 2.56 7.07 -16.03
N ARG A 20 2.59 6.23 -17.06
CA ARG A 20 3.37 4.97 -17.03
C ARG A 20 4.88 5.21 -16.88
N VAL A 21 5.42 6.25 -17.52
CA VAL A 21 6.82 6.65 -17.34
C VAL A 21 7.09 7.11 -15.90
N GLY A 22 6.18 7.89 -15.30
CA GLY A 22 6.24 8.30 -13.91
C GLY A 22 6.25 7.11 -12.94
N LEU A 23 5.38 6.13 -13.17
CA LEU A 23 5.32 4.89 -12.40
C LEU A 23 6.61 4.07 -12.51
N LEU A 24 7.17 3.94 -13.72
CA LEU A 24 8.45 3.26 -13.95
C LEU A 24 9.58 3.97 -13.19
N ARG A 25 9.64 5.30 -13.26
CA ARG A 25 10.66 6.07 -12.53
C ARG A 25 10.53 5.89 -11.03
N ARG A 26 9.31 5.87 -10.49
CA ARG A 26 9.05 5.59 -9.08
C ARG A 26 9.53 4.19 -8.68
N ALA A 27 9.25 3.16 -9.49
CA ALA A 27 9.71 1.80 -9.24
C ALA A 27 11.26 1.70 -9.19
N GLN A 28 11.96 2.42 -10.08
CA GLN A 28 13.43 2.49 -10.04
C GLN A 28 13.95 3.09 -8.73
N LEU A 29 13.29 4.12 -8.20
CA LEU A 29 13.65 4.72 -6.90
C LEU A 29 13.38 3.75 -5.73
N VAL A 30 12.29 2.98 -5.79
CA VAL A 30 12.01 1.92 -4.81
C VAL A 30 13.10 0.85 -4.81
N ALA A 31 13.59 0.44 -5.98
CA ALA A 31 14.71 -0.49 -6.11
C ALA A 31 16.01 0.08 -5.52
N GLN A 32 16.29 1.37 -5.74
CA GLN A 32 17.44 2.04 -5.11
C GLN A 32 17.34 2.04 -3.58
N ILE A 33 16.14 2.30 -3.03
CA ILE A 33 15.90 2.21 -1.58
C ILE A 33 16.16 0.78 -1.07
N ALA A 34 15.70 -0.24 -1.79
CA ALA A 34 15.91 -1.63 -1.42
C ALA A 34 17.41 -1.98 -1.36
N ASN A 35 18.17 -1.56 -2.38
CA ASN A 35 19.62 -1.77 -2.44
C ASN A 35 20.35 -1.04 -1.31
N ALA A 36 19.96 0.20 -1.01
CA ALA A 36 20.56 0.97 0.09
C ALA A 36 20.30 0.33 1.46
N LYS A 37 19.10 -0.21 1.70
CA LYS A 37 18.78 -0.94 2.94
C LYS A 37 19.64 -2.20 3.09
N ALA A 38 19.77 -2.98 2.02
CA ALA A 38 20.59 -4.20 2.01
C ALA A 38 22.07 -3.90 2.31
N ALA A 39 22.62 -2.83 1.72
CA ALA A 39 24.01 -2.40 1.95
C ALA A 39 24.28 -1.98 3.40
N ASN A 40 23.28 -1.42 4.09
CA ASN A 40 23.41 -0.96 5.47
C ASN A 40 23.11 -2.06 6.51
N GLY A 41 22.88 -3.31 6.07
CA GLY A 41 22.47 -4.39 6.97
C GLY A 41 21.09 -4.19 7.60
N ASP A 42 20.32 -3.21 7.11
CA ASP A 42 18.95 -2.95 7.58
C ASP A 42 17.99 -3.92 6.88
N ALA A 43 17.91 -5.13 7.41
CA ALA A 43 16.91 -6.13 7.03
C ALA A 43 15.52 -5.82 7.61
N ALA A 44 15.28 -4.61 8.13
CA ALA A 44 13.97 -4.24 8.67
C ALA A 44 12.88 -4.38 7.61
N THR A 45 11.69 -4.73 8.09
CA THR A 45 10.44 -4.86 7.30
C THR A 45 10.31 -3.76 6.24
N PRO A 46 9.85 -4.04 5.01
CA PRO A 46 9.62 -2.98 4.01
C PRO A 46 8.51 -2.00 4.45
N LEU A 47 7.66 -2.38 5.40
CA LEU A 47 6.56 -1.55 5.92
C LEU A 47 7.09 -0.35 6.71
N ARG A 48 6.50 0.80 6.43
CA ARG A 48 6.74 2.03 7.20
C ARG A 48 5.40 2.75 7.40
N PRO A 49 4.57 2.28 8.35
CA PRO A 49 3.21 2.80 8.56
C PRO A 49 3.14 4.33 8.67
N MET A 50 4.07 4.93 9.42
CA MET A 50 4.16 6.38 9.57
C MET A 50 4.48 7.10 8.25
N ARG A 51 5.35 6.51 7.42
CA ARG A 51 5.70 7.07 6.10
C ARG A 51 4.53 6.97 5.14
N GLU A 52 3.80 5.85 5.16
CA GLU A 52 2.59 5.64 4.36
C GLU A 52 1.46 6.59 4.78
N MET A 53 1.26 6.77 6.08
CA MET A 53 0.31 7.76 6.63
C MET A 53 0.66 9.17 6.14
N GLN A 54 1.95 9.57 6.19
CA GLN A 54 2.39 10.88 5.67
C GLN A 54 2.14 11.03 4.17
N GLN A 55 2.39 9.99 3.36
CA GLN A 55 2.07 10.01 1.93
C GLN A 55 0.57 10.20 1.70
N MET A 56 -0.25 9.47 2.45
CA MET A 56 -1.71 9.55 2.31
C MET A 56 -2.24 10.92 2.75
N ARG A 57 -1.72 11.49 3.85
CA ARG A 57 -2.07 12.86 4.27
C ARG A 57 -1.70 13.90 3.23
N ALA A 58 -0.50 13.82 2.66
CA ALA A 58 -0.08 14.74 1.60
C ALA A 58 -0.96 14.62 0.36
N LEU A 59 -1.32 13.40 -0.03
CA LEU A 59 -2.23 13.14 -1.16
C LEU A 59 -3.61 13.74 -0.94
N LEU A 60 -4.17 13.60 0.26
CA LEU A 60 -5.49 14.15 0.60
C LEU A 60 -5.48 15.67 0.66
N ALA A 61 -4.43 16.26 1.22
CA ALA A 61 -4.27 17.72 1.23
C ALA A 61 -4.15 18.27 -0.21
N TRP A 62 -3.36 17.62 -1.06
CA TRP A 62 -3.24 17.97 -2.47
C TRP A 62 -4.58 17.84 -3.19
N GLN A 63 -5.31 16.73 -2.99
CA GLN A 63 -6.62 16.52 -3.62
C GLN A 63 -7.61 17.61 -3.23
N GLN A 64 -7.68 17.98 -1.96
CA GLN A 64 -8.58 19.04 -1.48
C GLN A 64 -8.22 20.42 -2.07
N ALA A 65 -6.93 20.73 -2.18
CA ALA A 65 -6.46 22.03 -2.62
C ALA A 65 -6.48 22.20 -4.15
N GLU A 66 -6.08 21.18 -4.88
CA GLU A 66 -5.76 21.27 -6.32
C GLU A 66 -6.68 20.43 -7.21
N ALA A 67 -7.27 19.36 -6.67
CA ALA A 67 -8.07 18.42 -7.45
C ALA A 67 -9.40 18.02 -6.77
N PRO A 68 -10.25 18.99 -6.34
CA PRO A 68 -11.47 18.72 -5.60
C PRO A 68 -12.50 17.90 -6.40
N MET A 69 -12.40 17.89 -7.73
CA MET A 69 -13.25 17.09 -8.62
C MET A 69 -12.88 15.58 -8.62
N LEU A 70 -11.68 15.21 -8.19
CA LEU A 70 -11.27 13.81 -8.12
C LEU A 70 -11.87 13.14 -6.89
N SER A 71 -12.38 11.92 -7.06
CA SER A 71 -12.89 11.12 -5.93
C SER A 71 -11.77 10.81 -4.94
N THR A 72 -11.93 11.25 -3.69
CA THR A 72 -11.01 10.95 -2.59
C THR A 72 -10.80 9.44 -2.43
N ALA A 73 -11.88 8.65 -2.45
CA ALA A 73 -11.81 7.19 -2.32
C ALA A 73 -11.06 6.54 -3.49
N GLY A 74 -11.31 7.01 -4.73
CA GLY A 74 -10.61 6.51 -5.91
C GLY A 74 -9.11 6.81 -5.86
N LEU A 75 -8.74 8.03 -5.48
CA LEU A 75 -7.35 8.45 -5.37
C LEU A 75 -6.59 7.66 -4.28
N GLN A 76 -7.24 7.43 -3.14
CA GLN A 76 -6.70 6.58 -2.08
C GLN A 76 -6.46 5.15 -2.57
N ALA A 77 -7.42 4.55 -3.29
CA ALA A 77 -7.27 3.20 -3.84
C ALA A 77 -6.08 3.10 -4.81
N ILE A 78 -5.93 4.06 -5.73
CA ILE A 78 -4.78 4.14 -6.64
C ILE A 78 -3.47 4.19 -5.84
N TRP A 79 -3.38 5.05 -4.82
CA TRP A 79 -2.16 5.16 -4.03
C TRP A 79 -1.87 3.92 -3.20
N ARG A 80 -2.90 3.20 -2.73
CA ARG A 80 -2.72 1.91 -2.04
C ARG A 80 -2.15 0.86 -2.97
N GLU A 81 -2.60 0.78 -4.21
CA GLU A 81 -1.98 -0.10 -5.22
C GLU A 81 -0.51 0.28 -5.49
N ILE A 82 -0.22 1.59 -5.63
CA ILE A 82 1.14 2.10 -5.84
C ILE A 82 2.07 1.77 -4.65
N ILE A 83 1.55 1.78 -3.43
CA ILE A 83 2.30 1.37 -2.22
C ILE A 83 2.46 -0.16 -2.19
N GLY A 84 1.39 -0.93 -2.46
CA GLY A 84 1.42 -2.39 -2.53
C GLY A 84 2.44 -2.93 -3.53
N MET A 85 2.51 -2.33 -4.73
CA MET A 85 3.54 -2.61 -5.73
C MET A 85 4.96 -2.40 -5.19
N ALA A 86 5.18 -1.34 -4.41
CA ALA A 86 6.49 -1.06 -3.82
C ALA A 86 6.87 -2.09 -2.75
N LEU A 87 5.91 -2.55 -1.95
CA LEU A 87 6.14 -3.64 -1.00
C LEU A 87 6.48 -4.94 -1.71
N SER A 88 5.80 -5.24 -2.82
CA SER A 88 6.09 -6.38 -3.69
C SER A 88 7.51 -6.33 -4.25
N GLN A 89 7.94 -5.17 -4.77
CA GLN A 89 9.31 -4.94 -5.28
C GLN A 89 10.39 -5.11 -4.21
N GLN A 90 10.08 -4.86 -2.93
CA GLN A 90 11.01 -5.04 -1.81
C GLN A 90 11.02 -6.48 -1.25
N GLY A 91 10.62 -7.45 -2.09
CA GLY A 91 10.59 -8.89 -1.80
C GLY A 91 9.24 -9.42 -1.32
N GLY A 92 8.20 -8.58 -1.32
CA GLY A 92 6.83 -8.98 -1.00
C GLY A 92 6.59 -9.41 0.44
N MET A 93 5.36 -9.82 0.71
CA MET A 93 4.87 -10.35 1.98
C MET A 93 3.55 -11.09 1.73
N THR A 94 3.18 -11.94 2.67
CA THR A 94 1.87 -12.61 2.65
C THR A 94 0.99 -12.01 3.74
N VAL A 95 -0.18 -11.53 3.32
CA VAL A 95 -1.20 -10.96 4.20
C VAL A 95 -2.19 -12.06 4.59
N TYR A 96 -2.19 -12.42 5.85
CA TYR A 96 -3.13 -13.34 6.46
C TYR A 96 -4.24 -12.54 7.13
N ALA A 97 -5.45 -12.59 6.58
CA ALA A 97 -6.58 -11.81 7.09
C ALA A 97 -7.64 -12.71 7.73
N SER A 98 -8.29 -12.22 8.78
CA SER A 98 -9.56 -12.82 9.23
C SER A 98 -10.65 -12.56 8.18
N PRO A 99 -11.72 -13.39 8.14
CA PRO A 99 -12.84 -13.15 7.22
C PRO A 99 -13.44 -11.74 7.36
N ALA A 100 -13.51 -11.20 8.59
CA ALA A 100 -14.01 -9.85 8.82
C ALA A 100 -13.06 -8.74 8.32
N ALA A 101 -11.77 -9.04 8.17
CA ALA A 101 -10.75 -8.07 7.78
C ALA A 101 -10.29 -8.18 6.32
N GLU A 102 -10.66 -9.23 5.58
CA GLU A 102 -10.12 -9.50 4.24
C GLU A 102 -10.31 -8.31 3.29
N ALA A 103 -11.52 -7.75 3.23
CA ALA A 103 -11.81 -6.63 2.35
C ALA A 103 -10.96 -5.39 2.69
N ALA A 104 -10.80 -5.08 3.98
CA ALA A 104 -9.98 -3.96 4.44
C ALA A 104 -8.48 -4.20 4.18
N ALA A 105 -8.02 -5.44 4.35
CA ALA A 105 -6.64 -5.84 4.04
C ALA A 105 -6.34 -5.68 2.54
N ARG A 106 -7.26 -6.09 1.66
CA ARG A 106 -7.12 -5.87 0.22
C ARG A 106 -7.11 -4.40 -0.15
N ALA A 107 -8.03 -3.62 0.40
CA ALA A 107 -8.08 -2.17 0.17
C ALA A 107 -6.81 -1.45 0.65
N HIS A 108 -6.17 -1.93 1.71
CA HIS A 108 -4.96 -1.30 2.26
C HIS A 108 -3.67 -1.73 1.56
N PHE A 109 -3.51 -3.01 1.26
CA PHE A 109 -2.25 -3.58 0.79
C PHE A 109 -2.18 -3.79 -0.72
N GLY A 110 -3.32 -3.73 -1.42
CA GLY A 110 -3.42 -3.79 -2.87
C GLY A 110 -3.19 -5.20 -3.46
N ALA A 111 -3.35 -5.32 -4.77
CA ALA A 111 -3.39 -6.61 -5.45
C ALA A 111 -2.01 -7.27 -5.65
N SER A 112 -0.91 -6.54 -5.41
CA SER A 112 0.46 -7.01 -5.72
C SER A 112 1.06 -7.98 -4.68
N LEU A 113 0.32 -8.29 -3.60
CA LEU A 113 0.78 -9.15 -2.51
C LEU A 113 0.01 -10.48 -2.47
N ALA A 114 0.56 -11.47 -1.78
CA ALA A 114 -0.11 -12.74 -1.53
C ALA A 114 -1.10 -12.61 -0.36
N TYR A 115 -2.21 -13.34 -0.42
CA TYR A 115 -3.25 -13.34 0.61
C TYR A 115 -3.58 -14.76 1.07
N GLY A 116 -3.85 -14.92 2.36
CA GLY A 116 -4.31 -16.16 2.96
C GLY A 116 -5.25 -15.89 4.14
N ASN A 117 -5.86 -16.94 4.67
CA ASN A 117 -6.69 -16.85 5.87
C ASN A 117 -5.79 -16.83 7.11
N ALA A 118 -6.09 -15.95 8.07
CA ALA A 118 -5.43 -16.00 9.37
C ALA A 118 -5.70 -17.36 10.05
N PRO A 119 -4.65 -18.06 10.52
CA PRO A 119 -4.83 -19.30 11.26
C PRO A 119 -5.50 -19.03 12.60
N ALA A 120 -6.11 -20.06 13.19
CA ALA A 120 -6.69 -19.95 14.53
C ALA A 120 -5.61 -19.68 15.59
N ASP A 121 -4.45 -20.32 15.45
CA ASP A 121 -3.26 -20.04 16.25
C ASP A 121 -2.28 -19.15 15.48
N LEU A 122 -2.24 -17.86 15.82
CA LEU A 122 -1.36 -16.90 15.17
C LEU A 122 0.13 -17.20 15.40
N SER A 123 0.48 -17.98 16.43
CA SER A 123 1.88 -18.34 16.69
C SER A 123 2.48 -19.21 15.59
N GLU A 124 1.65 -19.87 14.76
CA GLU A 124 2.09 -20.59 13.56
C GLU A 124 2.84 -19.69 12.56
N LEU A 125 2.54 -18.39 12.57
CA LEU A 125 3.18 -17.40 11.71
C LEU A 125 4.34 -16.67 12.41
N ALA A 126 4.62 -16.96 13.69
CA ALA A 126 5.69 -16.31 14.43
C ALA A 126 7.06 -16.64 13.81
N GLY A 127 7.96 -15.65 13.79
CA GLY A 127 9.29 -15.79 13.18
C GLY A 127 9.28 -15.72 11.64
N ASN A 128 8.13 -15.74 10.98
CA ASN A 128 8.04 -15.41 9.55
C ASN A 128 8.11 -13.89 9.36
N GLY A 129 9.30 -13.38 9.07
CA GLY A 129 9.54 -11.94 8.86
C GLY A 129 8.81 -11.32 7.65
N ARG A 130 8.07 -12.11 6.87
CA ARG A 130 7.26 -11.66 5.72
C ARG A 130 5.77 -12.00 5.86
N ALA A 131 5.32 -12.47 7.02
CA ALA A 131 3.91 -12.65 7.32
C ALA A 131 3.33 -11.37 7.96
N LEU A 132 2.17 -10.95 7.49
CA LEU A 132 1.35 -9.94 8.17
C LEU A 132 0.01 -10.54 8.54
N VAL A 133 -0.45 -10.23 9.75
CA VAL A 133 -1.79 -10.61 10.19
C VAL A 133 -2.65 -9.36 10.26
N VAL A 134 -3.85 -9.42 9.67
CA VAL A 134 -4.87 -8.37 9.74
C VAL A 134 -6.13 -8.96 10.32
N LEU A 135 -6.56 -8.44 11.47
CA LEU A 135 -7.75 -8.90 12.18
C LEU A 135 -8.78 -7.78 12.24
N GLY A 136 -10.07 -8.15 12.32
CA GLY A 136 -11.11 -7.21 12.66
C GLY A 136 -10.90 -6.71 14.08
N LEU A 137 -11.29 -5.47 14.37
CA LEU A 137 -11.04 -4.86 15.68
C LEU A 137 -11.67 -5.66 16.83
N ALA A 138 -12.84 -6.26 16.60
CA ALA A 138 -13.51 -7.12 17.58
C ALA A 138 -12.79 -8.46 17.84
N GLU A 139 -11.94 -8.89 16.91
CA GLU A 139 -11.14 -10.12 16.99
C GLU A 139 -9.72 -9.84 17.49
N ALA A 140 -9.36 -8.58 17.69
CA ALA A 140 -8.01 -8.17 18.05
C ALA A 140 -7.60 -8.77 19.41
N CYS A 141 -6.50 -9.50 19.41
CA CYS A 141 -5.92 -10.12 20.60
C CYS A 141 -4.52 -9.58 20.88
N ALA A 142 -3.97 -9.93 22.05
CA ALA A 142 -2.57 -9.66 22.32
C ALA A 142 -1.69 -10.48 21.35
N PRO A 143 -0.68 -9.87 20.72
CA PRO A 143 0.18 -10.59 19.78
C PRO A 143 0.93 -11.71 20.52
N PRO A 144 0.99 -12.94 19.95
CA PRO A 144 1.83 -14.01 20.49
C PRO A 144 3.31 -13.62 20.53
N GLY A 145 4.11 -14.39 21.27
CA GLY A 145 5.56 -14.20 21.33
C GLY A 145 6.19 -14.20 19.93
N GLY A 146 7.07 -13.23 19.65
CA GLY A 146 7.70 -13.07 18.34
C GLY A 146 6.86 -12.29 17.32
N MET A 147 5.68 -11.81 17.69
CA MET A 147 4.87 -10.88 16.92
C MET A 147 4.74 -9.52 17.59
N THR A 148 4.43 -8.50 16.81
CA THR A 148 4.11 -7.17 17.32
C THR A 148 2.97 -6.57 16.53
N VAL A 149 2.10 -5.83 17.23
CA VAL A 149 1.17 -4.92 16.56
C VAL A 149 1.97 -3.71 16.11
N PHE A 150 1.95 -3.41 14.81
CA PHE A 150 2.73 -2.32 14.22
C PHE A 150 1.86 -1.17 13.69
N ALA A 151 0.55 -1.37 13.56
CA ALA A 151 -0.42 -0.35 13.13
C ALA A 151 -1.87 -0.74 13.50
N ARG A 152 -2.75 0.26 13.57
CA ARG A 152 -4.21 0.09 13.46
C ARG A 152 -4.67 0.75 12.17
N LEU A 153 -5.57 0.09 11.45
CA LEU A 153 -6.09 0.55 10.17
C LEU A 153 -7.52 1.09 10.34
N PRO A 154 -7.96 2.04 9.48
CA PRO A 154 -7.16 2.76 8.49
C PRO A 154 -6.08 3.67 9.12
N LEU A 155 -4.98 3.87 8.39
CA LEU A 155 -3.94 4.86 8.72
C LEU A 155 -4.26 6.16 7.97
N ASP A 156 -5.46 6.65 8.13
CA ASP A 156 -5.96 7.93 7.61
C ASP A 156 -5.60 9.09 8.54
N GLY A 157 -5.12 8.79 9.76
CA GLY A 157 -4.56 9.78 10.66
C GLY A 157 -5.60 10.75 11.20
N ALA A 158 -6.89 10.41 11.12
CA ALA A 158 -7.89 10.89 12.05
C ALA A 158 -7.59 10.21 13.39
N ALA A 159 -7.28 11.03 14.40
CA ALA A 159 -7.19 10.59 15.78
C ALA A 159 -8.60 10.34 16.34
#